data_AF-A0A7J9AVN6-F1
#
_entry.id   AF-A0A7J9AVN6-F1
#
_cell.length_a   1.000
_cell.length_b   1.000
_cell.length_c   1.000
_cell.angle_alpha   90.00
_cell.angle_beta   90.00
_cell.angle_gamma   90.00
#
_symmetry.space_group_name_H-M   'P 1'
#
loop_
_entity.id
_entity.type
_entity.pdbx_description
1 polymer ?
#
loop_
_entity_poly.entity_id
_entity_poly.type
_entity_poly.pdbx_seq_one_letter_code
_entity_poly.pdbx_strand_id
1 'polypeptide(L)'
;KTVENKPEWKATVKNDCTCTQSDLKLSCDGFQTVEAVDSSLMAKTGAECLINGGQPVASSSNLSFNYAWDTSFPFKPLSSQINCS
;
A
#
# COMPACT_ATOMS: atom_id res chain seq x y z
N LYS A 1 -14.56 -11.49 5.61
CA LYS A 1 -14.16 -12.57 4.68
C LYS A 1 -12.87 -13.18 5.21
N THR A 2 -12.61 -14.46 4.92
CA THR A 2 -11.34 -15.12 5.27
C THR A 2 -10.71 -15.69 4.00
N VAL A 3 -9.37 -15.76 4.00
CA VAL A 3 -8.56 -16.41 2.97
C VAL A 3 -7.58 -17.32 3.70
N GLU A 4 -7.59 -18.61 3.37
CA GLU A 4 -6.77 -19.63 4.06
C GLU A 4 -6.88 -19.57 5.60
N ASN A 5 -8.11 -19.46 6.12
CA ASN A 5 -8.41 -19.33 7.55
C ASN A 5 -7.86 -18.07 8.26
N LYS A 6 -7.33 -17.09 7.52
CA LYS A 6 -6.93 -15.79 8.06
C LYS A 6 -7.96 -14.71 7.74
N PRO A 7 -8.19 -13.73 8.63
CA PRO A 7 -9.06 -12.61 8.31
C PRO A 7 -8.47 -11.78 7.16
N GLU A 8 -9.33 -11.38 6.23
CA GLU A 8 -8.99 -10.46 5.15
C GLU A 8 -9.13 -9.01 5.65
N TRP A 9 -8.12 -8.20 5.36
CA TRP A 9 -8.01 -6.80 5.72
C TRP A 9 -7.95 -5.96 4.44
N LYS A 10 -8.56 -4.76 4.48
CA LYS A 10 -8.45 -3.77 3.41
C LYS A 10 -7.53 -2.64 3.85
N ALA A 11 -6.34 -2.56 3.27
CA ALA A 11 -5.48 -1.40 3.42
C ALA A 11 -5.95 -0.28 2.47
N THR A 12 -5.98 0.96 2.96
CA THR A 12 -6.29 2.13 2.12
C THR A 12 -5.23 3.18 2.31
N VAL A 13 -4.57 3.52 1.21
CA VAL A 13 -3.63 4.63 1.09
C VAL A 13 -4.41 5.83 0.60
N LYS A 14 -4.42 6.90 1.38
CA LYS A 14 -5.10 8.15 1.05
C LYS A 14 -4.06 9.23 0.78
N ASN A 15 -4.12 9.86 -0.39
CA ASN A 15 -3.31 11.04 -0.66
C ASN A 15 -4.05 12.29 -0.16
N ASP A 16 -3.79 12.67 1.09
CA ASP A 16 -4.33 13.89 1.70
C ASP A 16 -3.55 15.16 1.32
N CYS A 17 -2.50 15.04 0.50
CA CYS A 17 -1.82 16.20 -0.06
C CYS A 17 -2.66 16.82 -1.19
N THR A 18 -2.57 18.14 -1.34
CA THR A 18 -3.14 18.88 -2.49
C THR A 18 -2.43 18.57 -3.80
N CYS A 19 -1.25 17.96 -3.73
CA CYS A 19 -0.42 17.61 -4.86
C CYS A 19 -0.48 16.11 -5.14
N THR A 20 -0.14 15.75 -6.37
CA THR A 20 -0.02 14.35 -6.77
C THR A 20 1.26 13.76 -6.16
N GLN A 21 1.21 12.54 -5.64
CA GLN A 21 2.37 11.85 -5.09
C GLN A 21 2.75 10.62 -5.92
N SER A 22 4.01 10.50 -6.34
CA SER A 22 4.53 9.34 -7.08
C SER A 22 5.67 8.67 -6.30
N ASP A 23 6.11 7.49 -6.77
CA ASP A 23 7.14 6.68 -6.08
C ASP A 23 6.88 6.55 -4.56
N LEU A 24 5.61 6.33 -4.20
CA LEU A 24 5.19 6.20 -2.81
C LEU A 24 5.64 4.86 -2.26
N LYS A 25 6.46 4.92 -1.20
CA LYS A 25 6.99 3.75 -0.50
C LYS A 25 6.46 3.68 0.92
N LEU A 26 6.02 2.50 1.32
CA LEU A 26 5.63 2.18 2.68
C LEU A 26 6.62 1.20 3.32
N SER A 27 6.74 1.25 4.63
CA SER A 27 7.44 0.22 5.40
C SER A 27 6.62 -1.06 5.38
N CYS A 28 7.28 -2.13 4.98
CA CYS A 28 6.74 -3.49 4.87
C CYS A 28 7.65 -4.53 5.54
N ASP A 29 8.52 -4.08 6.44
CA ASP A 29 9.30 -4.98 7.25
C ASP A 29 8.39 -5.82 8.14
N GLY A 30 8.56 -7.14 8.10
CA GLY A 30 7.64 -8.08 8.75
C GLY A 30 6.24 -8.17 8.13
N PHE A 31 5.92 -7.45 7.05
CA PHE A 31 4.66 -7.66 6.34
C PHE A 31 4.66 -9.04 5.68
N GLN A 32 3.62 -9.81 5.94
CA GLN A 32 3.38 -11.05 5.23
C GLN A 32 1.87 -11.23 5.04
N THR A 33 1.49 -12.08 4.08
CA THR A 33 0.10 -12.35 3.73
C THR A 33 -0.03 -13.73 3.09
N VAL A 34 -1.17 -14.38 3.30
CA VAL A 34 -1.55 -15.62 2.60
C VAL A 34 -2.37 -15.35 1.33
N GLU A 35 -2.84 -14.13 1.16
CA GLU A 35 -3.56 -13.72 -0.05
C GLU A 35 -2.58 -13.02 -1.00
N ALA A 36 -2.57 -13.43 -2.27
CA ALA A 36 -1.77 -12.76 -3.27
C ALA A 36 -2.27 -11.32 -3.46
N VAL A 37 -1.39 -10.34 -3.18
CA VAL A 37 -1.68 -8.93 -3.45
C VAL A 37 -1.33 -8.63 -4.90
N ASP A 38 -2.22 -7.91 -5.59
CA ASP A 38 -1.95 -7.41 -6.94
C ASP A 38 -0.72 -6.49 -6.92
N SER A 39 0.35 -6.92 -7.60
CA SER A 39 1.62 -6.20 -7.69
C SER A 39 1.51 -4.81 -8.34
N SER A 40 0.44 -4.54 -9.11
CA SER A 40 0.18 -3.20 -9.64
C SER A 40 -0.30 -2.22 -8.57
N LEU A 41 -0.93 -2.72 -7.49
CA LEU A 41 -1.41 -1.93 -6.36
C LEU A 41 -0.34 -1.80 -5.27
N MET A 42 0.32 -2.91 -4.95
CA MET A 42 1.39 -2.94 -3.96
C MET A 42 2.37 -4.07 -4.28
N ALA A 43 3.64 -3.72 -4.41
CA ALA A 43 4.73 -4.67 -4.60
C ALA A 43 5.76 -4.54 -3.47
N LYS A 44 5.98 -5.63 -2.73
CA LYS A 44 6.99 -5.71 -1.67
C LYS A 44 8.38 -5.92 -2.30
N THR A 45 9.33 -5.04 -1.98
CA THR A 45 10.74 -5.11 -2.37
C THR A 45 11.61 -5.06 -1.12
N GLY A 46 12.02 -6.23 -0.61
CA GLY A 46 12.73 -6.32 0.66
C GLY A 46 11.85 -5.86 1.84
N ALA A 47 12.29 -4.81 2.55
CA ALA A 47 11.58 -4.21 3.68
C ALA A 47 10.63 -3.06 3.29
N GLU A 48 10.57 -2.70 2.01
CA GLU A 48 9.74 -1.62 1.49
C GLU A 48 8.60 -2.20 0.63
N CYS A 49 7.49 -1.47 0.52
CA CYS A 49 6.48 -1.70 -0.49
C CYS A 49 6.34 -0.48 -1.38
N LEU A 50 6.40 -0.71 -2.68
CA LEU A 50 6.07 0.28 -3.70
C LEU A 50 4.58 0.26 -3.96
N ILE A 51 3.93 1.42 -3.86
CA ILE A 51 2.49 1.58 -4.07
C ILE A 51 2.21 2.02 -5.50
N ASN A 52 1.13 1.51 -6.08
CA ASN A 52 0.66 1.86 -7.43
C ASN A 52 1.72 1.63 -8.53
N GLY A 53 2.64 0.68 -8.34
CA GLY A 53 3.80 0.51 -9.24
C GLY A 53 4.67 1.77 -9.38
N GLY A 54 4.68 2.65 -8.38
CA GLY A 54 5.36 3.95 -8.40
C GLY A 54 4.63 5.03 -9.20
N GLN A 55 3.49 4.71 -9.82
CA GLN A 55 2.70 5.65 -10.60
C GLN A 55 2.05 6.72 -9.72
N PRO A 56 1.76 7.91 -10.28
CA PRO A 56 1.22 9.01 -9.52
C PRO A 56 -0.15 8.67 -8.89
N VAL A 57 -0.30 8.99 -7.60
CA VAL A 57 -1.55 8.95 -6.84
C VAL A 57 -2.06 10.38 -6.75
N ALA A 58 -3.18 10.65 -7.43
CA ALA A 58 -3.75 11.99 -7.54
C ALA A 58 -4.11 12.59 -6.16
N SER A 59 -4.14 13.91 -6.08
CA SER A 59 -4.63 14.63 -4.90
C SER A 59 -6.01 14.13 -4.49
N SER A 60 -6.23 13.94 -3.19
CA SER A 60 -7.51 13.52 -2.61
C SER A 60 -8.05 12.18 -3.13
N SER A 61 -7.20 11.36 -3.76
CA SER A 61 -7.55 10.02 -4.22
C SER A 61 -7.13 8.95 -3.22
N ASN A 62 -7.79 7.79 -3.32
CA ASN A 62 -7.51 6.61 -2.51
C ASN A 62 -7.09 5.45 -3.40
N LEU A 63 -6.12 4.69 -2.93
CA LEU A 63 -5.80 3.37 -3.45
C LEU A 63 -5.99 2.35 -2.34
N SER A 64 -6.66 1.24 -2.65
CA SER A 64 -6.88 0.17 -1.69
C SER A 64 -6.44 -1.16 -2.26
N PHE A 65 -5.92 -2.01 -1.39
CA PHE A 65 -5.64 -3.41 -1.70
C PHE A 65 -6.04 -4.28 -0.50
N ASN A 66 -6.38 -5.53 -0.78
CA ASN A 66 -6.70 -6.51 0.24
C ASN A 66 -5.47 -7.36 0.55
N TYR A 67 -5.39 -7.83 1.78
CA TYR A 67 -4.44 -8.85 2.21
C TYR A 67 -5.07 -9.68 3.33
N ALA A 68 -4.66 -10.94 3.46
CA ALA A 68 -5.09 -11.80 4.55
C ALA A 68 -3.93 -12.14 5.49
N TRP A 69 -4.12 -11.86 6.78
CA TRP A 69 -3.15 -12.09 7.85
C TRP A 69 -3.86 -12.25 9.19
N ASP A 70 -3.19 -12.83 10.20
CA ASP A 70 -3.80 -13.05 11.53
C ASP A 70 -4.17 -11.73 12.23
N THR A 71 -3.44 -10.66 11.94
CA THR A 71 -3.65 -9.30 12.47
C THR A 71 -3.58 -8.26 11.36
N SER A 72 -4.15 -7.08 11.59
CA SER A 72 -3.88 -5.95 10.71
C SER A 72 -2.40 -5.57 10.79
N PHE A 73 -1.86 -5.11 9.66
CA PHE A 73 -0.48 -4.67 9.55
C PHE A 73 -0.42 -3.14 9.52
N PRO A 74 0.39 -2.49 10.40
CA PRO A 74 0.48 -1.04 10.48
C PRO A 74 1.47 -0.48 9.44
N PHE A 75 1.07 -0.44 8.17
CA PHE A 75 1.88 0.19 7.12
C PHE A 75 2.21 1.65 7.48
N LYS A 76 3.47 2.03 7.31
CA LYS A 76 3.96 3.39 7.59
C LYS A 76 4.52 4.03 6.32
N PRO A 77 4.14 5.26 5.97
CA PRO A 77 4.81 5.98 4.88
C PRO A 77 6.30 6.13 5.16
N LEU A 78 7.14 5.84 4.17
CA LEU A 78 8.59 6.05 4.21
C LEU A 78 8.97 7.29 3.40
N SER A 79 8.55 7.32 2.13
CA SER A 79 8.89 8.38 1.19
C SER A 79 7.90 8.47 0.05
N SER A 80 7.86 9.62 -0.61
CA SER A 80 7.17 9.86 -1.86
C SER A 80 7.82 11.03 -2.60
N GLN A 81 7.57 11.14 -3.89
CA GLN A 81 7.86 12.32 -4.70
C GLN A 81 6.61 13.17 -4.80
N ILE A 82 6.69 14.42 -4.34
CA ILE A 82 5.58 15.37 -4.36
C ILE A 82 5.64 16.15 -5.68
N ASN A 83 4.57 16.07 -6.48
CA ASN A 83 4.45 16.76 -7.77
C ASN A 83 3.36 17.83 -7.66
N CYS A 84 3.77 19.07 -7.41
CA CYS A 84 2.90 20.26 -7.40
C CYS A 84 3.08 21.05 -8.70
N SER A 85 1.98 21.56 -9.26
CA SER A 85 1.94 22.41 -10.45
C SER A 85 1.69 23.86 -10.09
#